data_AF-A0A962KRE5-F1
#
_entry.id   AF-A0A962KRE5-F1
#
_cell.length_a   1.000
_cell.length_b   1.000
_cell.length_c   1.000
_cell.angle_alpha   90.00
_cell.angle_beta   90.00
_cell.angle_gamma   90.00
#
_symmetry.space_group_name_H-M   'P 1'
#
loop_
_entity.id
_entity.type
_entity.pdbx_description
1 polymer ?
#
loop_
_entity_poly.entity_id
_entity_poly.type
_entity_poly.pdbx_seq_one_letter_code
_entity_poly.pdbx_strand_id
1 'polypeptide(L)'
;MSDIIEKTFGQRGHNARVCRVAYTLNHAQPVLCTIIDDTPLFYFDDEPYDEEILIDQFESTVLEREIQLLKQEIATYDRYALYAGEDRETLLSEFSENADSLCNPEYVQADKDIKLIRDIIEKSRLAGALLELAEQNKVEIRYSRQIEQSFYDRRSGTILLNPEMDEQDQVLILSRELRRHWQHRQGALINPLLFHPDNAILVNRLQEADLTSAMVRIAWELQLSGNRAIWDRIEDSPMSDLARAYAREANEDFRTINNGTASAAVFEAWFLSERCRQQDKKLVQSMLADYNGYVFNDIQSSRSLTAELISALGSMPYGKNYLAIHANIIMNDPIFTEVRDRSNANFLWFIKFERSFKETEHELQNGPDLSTHDIRHVVKSQAQDPAHALQPSAEIVELFGTQKTDPETEENSGKQSRRFANARHDRKRHQDRPGKNVIHLRFGLED
;
A
#
# COMPACT_ATOMS: atom_id res chain seq x y z
N MET A 1 -24.75 -12.11 31.62
CA MET A 1 -23.98 -13.36 31.41
C MET A 1 -24.91 -14.45 30.86
N SER A 2 -25.41 -14.25 29.64
CA SER A 2 -26.30 -15.18 28.95
C SER A 2 -25.71 -15.71 27.64
N ASP A 3 -24.57 -15.16 27.21
CA ASP A 3 -24.07 -15.33 25.83
C ASP A 3 -22.83 -16.25 25.73
N ILE A 4 -22.46 -16.91 26.82
CA ILE A 4 -21.27 -17.80 26.86
C ILE A 4 -21.68 -19.28 26.69
N ILE A 5 -22.93 -19.64 26.95
CA ILE A 5 -23.40 -21.04 26.85
C ILE A 5 -23.81 -21.42 25.42
N GLU A 6 -24.13 -20.46 24.54
CA GLU A 6 -24.45 -20.78 23.12
C GLU A 6 -23.23 -21.10 22.25
N LYS A 7 -22.00 -20.84 22.72
CA LYS A 7 -20.79 -21.08 21.92
C LYS A 7 -20.12 -22.43 22.13
N THR A 8 -20.53 -23.22 23.13
CA THR A 8 -19.80 -24.45 23.51
C THR A 8 -20.50 -25.76 23.14
N PHE A 9 -21.81 -25.79 22.88
CA PHE A 9 -22.49 -27.01 22.42
C PHE A 9 -23.47 -26.71 21.28
N GLY A 10 -23.08 -27.11 20.07
CA GLY A 10 -23.68 -26.66 18.82
C GLY A 10 -25.14 -27.06 18.58
N GLN A 11 -25.91 -26.09 18.09
CA GLN A 11 -26.90 -26.38 17.05
C GLN A 11 -26.18 -26.44 15.70
N ARG A 12 -26.36 -27.55 14.99
CA ARG A 12 -25.84 -27.78 13.63
C ARG A 12 -26.47 -26.77 12.67
N GLY A 13 -25.78 -25.65 12.46
CA GLY A 13 -25.91 -24.79 11.29
C GLY A 13 -24.54 -24.71 10.62
N HIS A 14 -24.49 -24.91 9.31
CA HIS A 14 -23.25 -25.00 8.50
C HIS A 14 -22.19 -23.97 8.93
N ASN A 15 -21.11 -24.44 9.56
CA ASN A 15 -19.89 -23.67 9.76
C ASN A 15 -19.32 -23.30 8.39
N ALA A 16 -19.47 -22.04 8.00
CA ALA A 16 -18.74 -21.46 6.87
C ALA A 16 -17.25 -21.46 7.24
N ARG A 17 -16.49 -22.38 6.64
CA ARG A 17 -15.02 -22.39 6.75
C ARG A 17 -14.48 -21.08 6.19
N VAL A 18 -13.67 -20.38 6.99
CA VAL A 18 -13.00 -19.15 6.56
C VAL A 18 -12.02 -19.48 5.45
N CYS A 19 -12.30 -19.04 4.23
CA CYS A 19 -11.42 -19.19 3.09
C CYS A 19 -10.27 -18.18 3.21
N ARG A 20 -9.04 -18.65 3.40
CA ARG A 20 -7.85 -17.79 3.55
C ARG A 20 -7.21 -17.41 2.21
N VAL A 21 -7.38 -18.26 1.20
CA VAL A 21 -6.94 -18.02 -0.19
C VAL A 21 -8.01 -18.61 -1.12
N ALA A 22 -8.58 -17.78 -2.00
CA ALA A 22 -9.53 -18.20 -3.02
C ALA A 22 -8.92 -18.01 -4.40
N TYR A 23 -8.92 -19.07 -5.21
CA TYR A 23 -8.64 -18.99 -6.65
C TYR A 23 -9.84 -19.52 -7.43
N THR A 24 -10.04 -19.00 -8.64
CA THR A 24 -11.14 -19.38 -9.53
C THR A 24 -10.70 -20.53 -10.44
N LEU A 25 -11.39 -21.67 -10.35
CA LEU A 25 -11.40 -22.70 -11.40
C LEU A 25 -12.80 -22.72 -12.00
N ASN A 26 -12.92 -22.44 -13.30
CA ASN A 26 -14.14 -22.63 -14.10
C ASN A 26 -15.42 -22.05 -13.46
N HIS A 27 -15.41 -20.77 -13.07
CA HIS A 27 -16.60 -19.98 -12.71
C HIS A 27 -17.40 -20.46 -11.49
N ALA A 28 -16.80 -21.30 -10.63
CA ALA A 28 -17.39 -21.69 -9.35
C ALA A 28 -16.49 -21.25 -8.18
N GLN A 29 -17.03 -20.39 -7.30
CA GLN A 29 -16.48 -20.11 -5.98
C GLN A 29 -17.54 -20.34 -4.89
N PRO A 30 -17.12 -20.73 -3.67
CA PRO A 30 -15.74 -20.98 -3.23
C PRO A 30 -15.32 -22.45 -3.42
N VAL A 31 -14.14 -22.68 -4.00
CA VAL A 31 -13.45 -23.99 -3.90
C VAL A 31 -12.68 -24.01 -2.59
N LEU A 32 -13.04 -24.93 -1.69
CA LEU A 32 -12.36 -25.12 -0.41
C LEU A 32 -11.00 -25.77 -0.65
N CYS A 33 -9.92 -24.98 -0.63
CA CYS A 33 -8.57 -25.54 -0.56
C CYS A 33 -8.37 -26.18 0.83
N THR A 34 -8.06 -27.47 0.87
CA THR A 34 -7.85 -28.21 2.13
C THR A 34 -6.39 -28.56 2.39
N ILE A 35 -5.45 -28.13 1.54
CA ILE A 35 -4.08 -28.69 1.50
C ILE A 35 -3.02 -27.61 1.18
N ILE A 36 -3.13 -26.40 1.74
CA ILE A 36 -2.00 -25.45 1.70
C ILE A 36 -1.81 -24.90 3.11
N ASP A 37 -0.69 -25.28 3.72
CA ASP A 37 -0.21 -24.83 5.03
C ASP A 37 0.26 -23.35 4.96
N ASP A 38 0.43 -22.71 6.12
CA ASP A 38 0.65 -21.26 6.30
C ASP A 38 2.04 -20.75 5.79
N THR A 39 2.80 -21.55 5.02
CA THR A 39 4.09 -21.19 4.43
C THR A 39 4.07 -21.33 2.90
N PRO A 40 4.47 -20.32 2.12
CA PRO A 40 4.55 -20.44 0.67
C PRO A 40 5.63 -21.46 0.28
N LEU A 41 5.28 -22.42 -0.57
CA LEU A 41 6.25 -23.33 -1.19
C LEU A 41 7.22 -22.53 -2.07
N PHE A 42 8.44 -22.38 -1.57
CA PHE A 42 9.59 -22.00 -2.38
C PHE A 42 10.05 -23.23 -3.17
N TYR A 43 10.03 -23.17 -4.50
CA TYR A 43 10.85 -24.07 -5.31
C TYR A 43 12.28 -23.54 -5.23
N PHE A 44 13.04 -23.99 -4.24
CA PHE A 44 14.49 -24.00 -4.36
C PHE A 44 14.83 -25.18 -5.28
N ASP A 45 15.53 -24.89 -6.37
CA ASP A 45 16.22 -25.92 -7.17
C ASP A 45 17.32 -26.53 -6.29
N ASP A 46 16.95 -27.47 -5.42
CA ASP A 46 17.90 -28.24 -4.63
C ASP A 46 18.34 -29.46 -5.46
N GLU A 47 19.63 -29.51 -5.77
CA GLU A 47 20.29 -30.70 -6.30
C GLU A 47 20.07 -31.89 -5.35
N PRO A 48 19.80 -33.10 -5.87
CA PRO A 48 19.55 -34.26 -5.03
C PRO A 48 20.86 -34.71 -4.37
N TYR A 49 21.05 -34.33 -3.11
CA TYR A 49 21.97 -35.04 -2.24
C TYR A 49 21.26 -36.30 -1.74
N ASP A 50 21.78 -37.45 -2.18
CA ASP A 50 21.50 -38.77 -1.61
C ASP A 50 21.85 -38.76 -0.12
N GLU A 51 20.85 -38.59 0.74
CA GLU A 51 20.93 -38.91 2.17
C GLU A 51 19.81 -39.88 2.55
N GLU A 52 19.92 -41.10 2.02
CA GLU A 52 19.39 -42.25 2.75
C GLU A 52 20.26 -42.49 3.99
N ILE A 53 19.58 -42.61 5.14
CA ILE A 53 20.05 -43.22 6.41
C ILE A 53 20.67 -42.23 7.42
N LEU A 54 19.81 -41.55 8.20
CA LEU A 54 20.01 -41.31 9.65
C LEU A 54 18.75 -40.73 10.34
N ILE A 55 17.58 -41.35 10.11
CA ILE A 55 16.42 -41.17 11.02
C ILE A 55 16.69 -42.06 12.25
N ASP A 56 17.62 -41.64 13.11
CA ASP A 56 18.01 -42.42 14.28
C ASP A 56 17.97 -41.57 15.55
N GLN A 57 17.01 -41.93 16.41
CA GLN A 57 16.93 -41.65 17.85
C GLN A 57 16.68 -40.22 18.32
N PHE A 58 17.11 -39.16 17.62
CA PHE A 58 16.98 -37.79 18.12
C PHE A 58 15.53 -37.28 18.11
N GLU A 59 14.77 -37.51 17.04
CA GLU A 59 13.36 -37.11 16.94
C GLU A 59 12.45 -37.86 17.93
N SER A 60 12.74 -39.14 18.20
CA SER A 60 11.97 -39.93 19.17
C SER A 60 12.10 -39.35 20.59
N THR A 61 13.29 -38.84 20.96
CA THR A 61 13.50 -38.22 22.28
C THR A 61 12.84 -36.85 22.42
N VAL A 62 12.74 -36.08 21.32
CA VAL A 62 12.04 -34.79 21.29
C VAL A 62 10.53 -35.00 21.43
N LEU A 63 9.97 -35.95 20.67
CA LEU A 63 8.57 -36.36 20.77
C LEU A 63 8.20 -36.91 22.16
N GLU A 64 9.06 -37.70 22.78
CA GLU A 64 8.81 -38.20 24.15
C GLU A 64 8.78 -37.07 25.18
N ARG A 65 9.64 -36.05 25.03
CA ARG A 65 9.66 -34.86 25.90
C ARG A 65 8.41 -34.01 25.71
N GLU A 66 7.96 -33.81 24.47
CA GLU A 66 6.72 -33.09 24.18
C GLU A 66 5.48 -33.84 24.69
N ILE A 67 5.44 -35.16 24.55
CA ILE A 67 4.36 -36.00 25.12
C ILE A 67 4.36 -35.92 26.65
N GLN A 68 5.52 -35.86 27.29
CA GLN A 68 5.60 -35.67 28.75
C GLN A 68 5.12 -34.29 29.18
N LEU A 69 5.45 -33.23 28.45
CA LEU A 69 4.95 -31.88 28.71
C LEU A 69 3.42 -31.82 28.57
N LEU A 70 2.88 -32.37 27.49
CA LEU A 70 1.43 -32.47 27.27
C LEU A 70 0.73 -33.25 28.38
N LYS A 71 1.33 -34.35 28.86
CA LYS A 71 0.77 -35.11 29.99
C LYS A 71 0.80 -34.32 31.31
N GLN A 72 1.84 -33.53 31.55
CA GLN A 72 1.90 -32.65 32.70
C GLN A 72 0.84 -31.55 32.61
N GLU A 73 0.65 -30.97 31.43
CA GLU A 73 -0.35 -29.94 31.18
C GLU A 73 -1.78 -30.49 31.38
N ILE A 74 -2.08 -31.67 30.82
CA ILE A 74 -3.35 -32.38 31.06
C ILE A 74 -3.56 -32.64 32.56
N ALA A 75 -2.52 -33.09 33.28
CA ALA A 75 -2.62 -33.31 34.72
C ALA A 75 -2.83 -32.02 35.52
N THR A 76 -2.32 -30.87 35.05
CA THR A 76 -2.64 -29.57 35.65
C THR A 76 -4.10 -29.19 35.40
N TYR A 77 -4.62 -29.39 34.18
CA TYR A 77 -6.03 -29.14 33.88
C TYR A 77 -6.97 -30.05 34.66
N ASP A 78 -6.62 -31.33 34.85
CA ASP A 78 -7.40 -32.25 35.70
C ASP A 78 -7.38 -31.82 37.18
N ARG A 79 -6.26 -31.26 37.68
CA ARG A 79 -6.24 -30.65 39.02
C ARG A 79 -7.17 -29.43 39.07
N TYR A 80 -7.12 -28.53 38.10
CA TYR A 80 -8.03 -27.38 38.04
C TYR A 80 -9.51 -27.81 37.95
N ALA A 81 -9.81 -28.90 37.24
CA ALA A 81 -11.15 -29.47 37.17
C ALA A 81 -11.62 -30.06 38.51
N LEU A 82 -10.70 -30.57 39.34
CA LEU A 82 -11.00 -31.01 40.71
C LEU A 82 -11.22 -29.83 41.68
N TYR A 83 -10.54 -28.70 41.48
CA TYR A 83 -10.78 -27.45 42.22
C TYR A 83 -12.05 -26.72 41.76
N ALA A 84 -12.56 -26.99 40.55
CA ALA A 84 -13.84 -26.46 40.07
C ALA A 84 -15.08 -27.04 40.79
N GLY A 85 -14.88 -27.93 41.76
CA GLY A 85 -15.88 -28.38 42.73
C GLY A 85 -16.00 -27.50 43.98
N GLU A 86 -15.32 -26.36 44.04
CA GLU A 86 -15.49 -25.38 45.11
C GLU A 86 -16.88 -24.72 45.09
N ASP A 87 -17.32 -24.31 46.28
CA ASP A 87 -18.67 -23.82 46.55
C ASP A 87 -19.04 -22.64 45.64
N ARG A 88 -20.24 -22.64 45.08
CA ARG A 88 -20.62 -21.65 44.05
C ARG A 88 -20.60 -20.21 44.59
N GLU A 89 -20.69 -20.06 45.90
CA GLU A 89 -20.59 -18.78 46.61
C GLU A 89 -19.16 -18.24 46.67
N THR A 90 -18.12 -19.07 46.80
CA THR A 90 -16.73 -18.60 46.80
C THR A 90 -16.31 -18.13 45.41
N LEU A 91 -16.71 -18.87 44.35
CA LEU A 91 -16.50 -18.44 42.96
C LEU A 91 -17.19 -17.12 42.63
N LEU A 92 -18.41 -16.89 43.14
CA LEU A 92 -19.12 -15.63 42.95
C LEU A 92 -18.47 -14.49 43.74
N SER A 93 -17.94 -14.76 44.94
CA SER A 93 -17.19 -13.79 45.73
C SER A 93 -15.87 -13.40 45.05
N GLU A 94 -15.08 -14.37 44.61
CA GLU A 94 -13.82 -14.12 43.88
C GLU A 94 -14.08 -13.43 42.54
N PHE A 95 -15.16 -13.79 41.84
CA PHE A 95 -15.55 -13.09 40.62
C PHE A 95 -15.97 -11.65 40.91
N SER A 96 -16.70 -11.40 42.00
CA SER A 96 -17.09 -10.04 42.40
C SER A 96 -15.88 -9.19 42.81
N GLU A 97 -14.94 -9.76 43.60
CA GLU A 97 -13.71 -9.08 43.98
C GLU A 97 -12.82 -8.76 42.78
N ASN A 98 -12.73 -9.68 41.81
CA ASN A 98 -12.02 -9.44 40.55
C ASN A 98 -12.77 -8.48 39.62
N ALA A 99 -14.12 -8.49 39.62
CA ALA A 99 -14.93 -7.54 38.86
C ALA A 99 -14.77 -6.12 39.39
N ASP A 100 -14.61 -5.95 40.70
CA ASP A 100 -14.27 -4.66 41.31
C ASP A 100 -12.85 -4.22 40.92
N SER A 101 -11.90 -5.16 40.75
CA SER A 101 -10.59 -4.86 40.16
C SER A 101 -10.65 -4.46 38.69
N LEU A 102 -11.62 -4.95 37.91
CA LEU A 102 -11.88 -4.51 36.53
C LEU A 102 -12.57 -3.14 36.48
N CYS A 103 -13.27 -2.75 37.55
CA CYS A 103 -13.97 -1.47 37.69
C CYS A 103 -13.20 -0.40 38.50
N ASN A 104 -11.95 -0.67 38.88
CA ASN A 104 -11.16 0.15 39.81
C ASN A 104 -10.67 1.50 39.21
N PRO A 105 -10.26 2.47 40.05
CA PRO A 105 -10.19 3.92 39.77
C PRO A 105 -9.04 4.41 38.86
N GLU A 106 -8.42 3.54 38.07
CA GLU A 106 -7.39 3.92 37.07
C GLU A 106 -7.91 4.97 36.07
N TYR A 107 -9.22 4.98 35.81
CA TYR A 107 -9.89 6.02 34.99
C TYR A 107 -9.70 7.44 35.53
N VAL A 108 -9.58 7.64 36.85
CA VAL A 108 -9.41 8.98 37.45
C VAL A 108 -7.99 9.50 37.28
N GLN A 109 -6.99 8.60 37.22
CA GLN A 109 -5.60 8.96 36.95
C GLN A 109 -5.40 9.24 35.45
N ALA A 110 -5.97 8.38 34.61
CA ALA A 110 -6.11 8.56 33.17
C ALA A 110 -6.65 9.96 32.79
N ASP A 111 -7.72 10.44 33.43
CA ASP A 111 -8.28 11.77 33.13
C ASP A 111 -7.36 12.94 33.52
N LYS A 112 -6.48 12.76 34.52
CA LYS A 112 -5.49 13.78 34.90
C LYS A 112 -4.33 13.82 33.90
N ASP A 113 -3.90 12.65 33.42
CA ASP A 113 -2.81 12.53 32.47
C ASP A 113 -3.21 13.08 31.08
N ILE A 114 -4.45 12.85 30.63
CA ILE A 114 -4.97 13.43 29.37
C ILE A 114 -4.97 14.97 29.43
N LYS A 115 -5.35 15.56 30.57
CA LYS A 115 -5.33 17.01 30.74
C LYS A 115 -3.91 17.56 30.65
N LEU A 116 -2.95 16.91 31.30
CA LEU A 116 -1.55 17.30 31.24
C LEU A 116 -1.01 17.27 29.80
N ILE A 117 -1.31 16.21 29.05
CA ILE A 117 -0.92 16.08 27.63
C ILE A 117 -1.57 17.17 26.79
N ARG A 118 -2.85 17.45 27.02
CA ARG A 118 -3.56 18.54 26.33
C ARG A 118 -2.91 19.89 26.59
N ASP A 119 -2.56 20.18 27.84
CA ASP A 119 -1.88 21.42 28.24
C ASP A 119 -0.50 21.54 27.56
N ILE A 120 0.21 20.43 27.37
CA ILE A 120 1.48 20.41 26.63
C ILE A 120 1.25 20.72 25.16
N ILE A 121 0.28 20.06 24.53
CA ILE A 121 -0.01 20.20 23.09
C ILE A 121 -0.51 21.62 22.76
N GLU A 122 -1.31 22.22 23.63
CA GLU A 122 -1.85 23.57 23.45
C GLU A 122 -0.75 24.65 23.35
N LYS A 123 0.46 24.38 23.87
CA LYS A 123 1.61 25.29 23.72
C LYS A 123 2.09 25.40 22.26
N SER A 124 1.85 24.40 21.42
CA SER A 124 2.06 24.52 19.98
C SER A 124 0.87 25.24 19.37
N ARG A 125 1.15 26.28 18.59
CA ARG A 125 0.11 27.01 17.85
C ARG A 125 -0.65 26.07 16.91
N LEU A 126 0.03 25.08 16.32
CA LEU A 126 -0.57 24.20 15.32
C LEU A 126 -1.52 23.25 15.99
N ALA A 127 -0.99 22.60 17.02
CA ALA A 127 -1.74 21.60 17.73
C ALA A 127 -2.88 22.23 18.53
N GLY A 128 -2.72 23.45 19.05
CA GLY A 128 -3.81 24.25 19.61
C GLY A 128 -4.94 24.49 18.59
N ALA A 129 -4.63 24.91 17.37
CA ALA A 129 -5.64 25.08 16.31
C ALA A 129 -6.32 23.76 15.90
N LEU A 130 -5.58 22.63 15.94
CA LEU A 130 -6.15 21.31 15.69
C LEU A 130 -7.06 20.84 16.85
N LEU A 131 -6.69 21.14 18.09
CA LEU A 131 -7.49 20.87 19.29
C LEU A 131 -8.79 21.69 19.27
N GLU A 132 -8.72 22.98 18.95
CA GLU A 132 -9.91 23.83 18.80
C GLU A 132 -10.87 23.26 17.75
N LEU A 133 -10.34 22.78 16.61
CA LEU A 133 -11.17 22.13 15.59
C LEU A 133 -11.77 20.82 16.11
N ALA A 134 -11.01 20.03 16.86
CA ALA A 134 -11.48 18.78 17.46
C ALA A 134 -12.64 19.05 18.44
N GLU A 135 -12.52 20.09 19.27
CA GLU A 135 -13.54 20.53 20.23
C GLU A 135 -14.81 21.03 19.54
N GLN A 136 -14.68 21.87 18.50
CA GLN A 136 -15.80 22.33 17.69
C GLN A 136 -16.58 21.16 17.08
N ASN A 137 -15.87 20.08 16.74
CA ASN A 137 -16.42 18.87 16.16
C ASN A 137 -16.79 17.79 17.19
N LYS A 138 -16.75 18.11 18.49
CA LYS A 138 -17.07 17.21 19.61
C LYS A 138 -16.25 15.91 19.60
N VAL A 139 -14.97 16.01 19.26
CA VAL A 139 -14.06 14.87 19.32
C VAL A 139 -13.54 14.70 20.74
N GLU A 140 -13.67 13.49 21.28
CA GLU A 140 -13.19 13.16 22.62
C GLU A 140 -11.88 12.38 22.56
N ILE A 141 -10.95 12.69 23.46
CA ILE A 141 -9.70 11.94 23.64
C ILE A 141 -9.90 11.01 24.83
N ARG A 142 -9.65 9.70 24.63
CA ARG A 142 -9.82 8.67 25.67
C ARG A 142 -8.65 7.70 25.66
N TYR A 143 -8.30 7.15 26.81
CA TYR A 143 -7.36 6.03 26.87
C TYR A 143 -8.06 4.70 26.58
N SER A 144 -7.34 3.80 25.92
CA SER A 144 -7.75 2.40 25.74
C SER A 144 -6.52 1.51 25.70
N ARG A 145 -6.49 0.47 26.53
CA ARG A 145 -5.44 -0.56 26.51
C ARG A 145 -5.61 -1.57 25.35
N GLN A 146 -6.73 -1.51 24.64
CA GLN A 146 -7.02 -2.45 23.54
C GLN A 146 -6.29 -2.08 22.24
N ILE A 147 -5.76 -0.87 22.15
CA ILE A 147 -5.03 -0.36 20.99
C ILE A 147 -3.53 -0.37 21.26
N GLU A 148 -2.74 -0.67 20.24
CA GLU A 148 -1.28 -0.76 20.37
C GLU A 148 -0.63 0.62 20.56
N GLN A 149 -1.06 1.62 19.77
CA GLN A 149 -0.49 2.98 19.78
C GLN A 149 -1.57 4.05 19.93
N SER A 150 -2.29 4.32 18.84
CA SER A 150 -3.42 5.24 18.79
C SER A 150 -4.37 4.89 17.67
N PHE A 151 -5.60 5.36 17.79
CA PHE A 151 -6.59 5.19 16.75
C PHE A 151 -7.62 6.30 16.76
N TYR A 152 -7.80 6.98 15.63
CA TYR A 152 -8.92 7.88 15.41
C TYR A 152 -10.11 7.12 14.80
N ASP A 153 -11.20 6.99 15.56
CA ASP A 153 -12.46 6.46 15.04
C ASP A 153 -13.31 7.58 14.42
N ARG A 154 -13.53 7.46 13.11
CA ARG A 154 -14.34 8.36 12.30
C ARG A 154 -15.82 8.39 12.73
N ARG A 155 -16.36 7.24 13.16
CA ARG A 155 -17.80 7.07 13.44
C ARG A 155 -18.18 7.59 14.81
N SER A 156 -17.41 7.21 15.83
CA SER A 156 -17.63 7.69 17.20
C SER A 156 -17.11 9.12 17.41
N GLY A 157 -16.17 9.58 16.57
CA GLY A 157 -15.49 10.85 16.79
C GLY A 157 -14.60 10.80 18.03
N THR A 158 -13.93 9.67 18.29
CA THR A 158 -13.03 9.53 19.44
C THR A 158 -11.60 9.26 19.01
N ILE A 159 -10.64 9.94 19.62
CA ILE A 159 -9.22 9.61 19.53
C ILE A 159 -8.88 8.73 20.72
N LEU A 160 -8.44 7.51 20.44
CA LEU A 160 -7.99 6.54 21.42
C LEU A 160 -6.47 6.61 21.53
N LEU A 161 -5.95 6.66 22.75
CA LEU A 161 -4.51 6.58 23.06
C LEU A 161 -4.21 5.37 23.95
N ASN A 162 -3.04 4.76 23.78
CA ASN A 162 -2.57 3.72 24.68
C ASN A 162 -1.93 4.35 25.93
N PRO A 163 -2.43 4.08 27.15
CA PRO A 163 -1.87 4.64 28.38
C PRO A 163 -0.49 4.08 28.77
N GLU A 164 -0.06 2.95 28.18
CA GLU A 164 1.22 2.31 28.53
C GLU A 164 2.43 2.96 27.85
N MET A 165 2.20 3.90 26.93
CA MET A 165 3.26 4.60 26.20
C MET A 165 3.88 5.71 27.05
N ASP A 166 5.13 6.07 26.76
CA ASP A 166 5.77 7.22 27.42
C ASP A 166 5.05 8.53 27.08
N GLU A 167 5.06 9.49 28.00
CA GLU A 167 4.34 10.77 27.87
C GLU A 167 4.73 11.52 26.58
N GLN A 168 6.02 11.48 26.24
CA GLN A 168 6.56 12.11 25.03
C GLN A 168 5.98 11.47 23.77
N ASP A 169 5.90 10.13 23.73
CA ASP A 169 5.34 9.38 22.61
C ASP A 169 3.83 9.59 22.51
N GLN A 170 3.12 9.67 23.64
CA GLN A 170 1.69 9.99 23.67
C GLN A 170 1.41 11.37 23.05
N VAL A 171 2.21 12.39 23.37
CA VAL A 171 2.08 13.74 22.80
C VAL A 171 2.27 13.72 21.27
N LEU A 172 3.32 13.03 20.80
CA LEU A 172 3.62 12.93 19.37
C LEU A 172 2.52 12.21 18.59
N ILE A 173 2.05 11.10 19.14
CA ILE A 173 1.04 10.26 18.50
C ILE A 173 -0.33 10.93 18.54
N LEU A 174 -0.68 11.61 19.63
CA LEU A 174 -1.90 12.43 19.70
C LEU A 174 -1.85 13.56 18.66
N SER A 175 -0.71 14.22 18.52
CA SER A 175 -0.49 15.24 17.47
C SER A 175 -0.75 14.68 16.06
N ARG A 176 -0.31 13.44 15.81
CA ARG A 176 -0.58 12.72 14.56
C ARG A 176 -2.08 12.45 14.37
N GLU A 177 -2.77 11.95 15.38
CA GLU A 177 -4.21 11.64 15.27
C GLU A 177 -5.09 12.90 15.18
N LEU A 178 -4.69 14.01 15.81
CA LEU A 178 -5.32 15.32 15.61
C LEU A 178 -5.20 15.79 14.15
N ARG A 179 -4.03 15.57 13.53
CA ARG A 179 -3.89 15.82 12.09
C ARG A 179 -4.75 14.88 11.25
N ARG A 180 -4.89 13.61 11.64
CA ARG A 180 -5.79 12.66 10.96
C ARG A 180 -7.25 13.10 11.05
N HIS A 181 -7.67 13.64 12.19
CA HIS A 181 -8.99 14.27 12.34
C HIS A 181 -9.17 15.46 11.38
N TRP A 182 -8.15 16.31 11.25
CA TRP A 182 -8.17 17.42 10.29
C TRP A 182 -8.33 16.93 8.85
N GLN A 183 -7.55 15.93 8.44
CA GLN A 183 -7.68 15.31 7.10
C GLN A 183 -9.10 14.81 6.86
N HIS A 184 -9.75 14.20 7.85
CA HIS A 184 -11.15 13.79 7.74
C HIS A 184 -12.09 14.98 7.49
N ARG A 185 -11.93 16.08 8.24
CA ARG A 185 -12.79 17.26 8.08
C ARG A 185 -12.59 17.99 6.75
N GLN A 186 -11.38 17.97 6.20
CA GLN A 186 -11.09 18.52 4.88
C GLN A 186 -11.48 17.59 3.73
N GLY A 187 -12.06 16.41 4.01
CA GLY A 187 -12.39 15.42 2.98
C GLY A 187 -11.16 14.71 2.38
N ALA A 188 -9.98 14.91 2.96
CA ALA A 188 -8.73 14.30 2.51
C ALA A 188 -8.49 12.89 3.08
N LEU A 189 -9.20 12.49 4.14
CA LEU A 189 -9.14 11.13 4.66
C LEU A 189 -10.08 10.20 3.86
N ILE A 190 -9.58 9.74 2.72
CA ILE A 190 -10.25 8.79 1.82
C ILE A 190 -9.60 7.42 1.98
N ASN A 191 -10.39 6.34 1.92
CA ASN A 191 -9.84 4.99 1.89
C ASN A 191 -9.04 4.78 0.59
N PRO A 192 -7.73 4.50 0.66
CA PRO A 192 -6.90 4.32 -0.54
C PRO A 192 -7.39 3.18 -1.44
N LEU A 193 -8.02 2.14 -0.86
CA LEU A 193 -8.58 0.99 -1.60
C LEU A 193 -9.75 1.36 -2.52
N LEU A 194 -10.21 2.61 -2.56
CA LEU A 194 -11.19 3.05 -3.55
C LEU A 194 -10.55 3.33 -4.92
N PHE A 195 -9.27 3.67 -4.95
CA PHE A 195 -8.53 4.13 -6.12
C PHE A 195 -7.95 2.97 -6.95
N HIS A 196 -7.57 3.28 -8.20
CA HIS A 196 -6.74 2.40 -9.01
C HIS A 196 -5.44 2.06 -8.26
N PRO A 197 -4.90 0.82 -8.31
CA PRO A 197 -3.79 0.39 -7.46
C PRO A 197 -2.57 1.33 -7.40
N ASP A 198 -2.18 1.94 -8.53
CA ASP A 198 -1.10 2.94 -8.55
C ASP A 198 -1.41 4.20 -7.76
N ASN A 199 -2.60 4.77 -8.00
CA ASN A 199 -3.05 5.98 -7.32
C ASN A 199 -3.35 5.68 -5.85
N ALA A 200 -3.83 4.47 -5.53
CA ALA A 200 -4.06 4.04 -4.16
C ALA A 200 -2.78 4.03 -3.33
N ILE A 201 -1.67 3.53 -3.90
CA ILE A 201 -0.35 3.57 -3.24
C ILE A 201 0.07 5.02 -3.01
N LEU A 202 -0.03 5.87 -4.03
CA LEU A 202 0.31 7.28 -3.90
C LEU A 202 -0.53 7.95 -2.81
N VAL A 203 -1.87 7.83 -2.85
CA VAL A 203 -2.81 8.39 -1.88
C VAL A 203 -2.46 7.98 -0.44
N ASN A 204 -2.19 6.69 -0.21
CA ASN A 204 -1.82 6.20 1.11
C ASN A 204 -0.49 6.80 1.59
N ARG A 205 0.52 6.88 0.71
CA ARG A 205 1.79 7.54 1.02
C ARG A 205 1.60 9.02 1.37
N LEU A 206 0.80 9.75 0.57
CA LEU A 206 0.53 11.18 0.77
C LEU A 206 -0.14 11.43 2.14
N GLN A 207 -1.12 10.61 2.51
CA GLN A 207 -1.81 10.72 3.80
C GLN A 207 -0.85 10.52 4.96
N GLU A 208 -0.03 9.47 4.95
CA GLU A 208 0.91 9.17 6.05
C GLU A 208 2.10 10.15 6.11
N ALA A 209 2.56 10.64 4.96
CA ALA A 209 3.59 11.68 4.89
C ALA A 209 3.11 13.00 5.50
N ASP A 210 1.87 13.43 5.20
CA ASP A 210 1.28 14.64 5.80
C ASP A 210 1.16 14.54 7.33
N LEU A 211 0.71 13.38 7.83
CA LEU A 211 0.62 13.13 9.28
C LEU A 211 1.98 13.26 9.96
N THR A 212 3.02 12.69 9.34
CA THR A 212 4.38 12.75 9.88
C THR A 212 4.95 14.17 9.81
N SER A 213 4.70 14.89 8.71
CA SER A 213 5.12 16.30 8.56
C SER A 213 4.48 17.21 9.59
N ALA A 214 3.18 17.05 9.87
CA ALA A 214 2.48 17.80 10.92
C ALA A 214 3.04 17.47 12.31
N MET A 215 3.29 16.20 12.61
CA MET A 215 3.87 15.78 13.89
C MET A 215 5.26 16.39 14.13
N VAL A 216 6.17 16.35 13.14
CA VAL A 216 7.51 16.96 13.24
C VAL A 216 7.40 18.48 13.44
N ARG A 217 6.50 19.14 12.72
CA ARG A 217 6.26 20.57 12.91
C ARG A 217 5.76 20.90 14.32
N ILE A 218 4.81 20.13 14.85
CA ILE A 218 4.29 20.33 16.21
C ILE A 218 5.43 20.15 17.23
N ALA A 219 6.25 19.12 17.08
CA ALA A 219 7.39 18.89 17.97
C ALA A 219 8.40 20.07 17.93
N TRP A 220 8.65 20.64 16.75
CA TRP A 220 9.49 21.84 16.63
C TRP A 220 8.87 23.05 17.34
N GLU A 221 7.57 23.30 17.16
CA GLU A 221 6.88 24.38 17.87
C GLU A 221 6.90 24.17 19.39
N LEU A 222 6.77 22.92 19.86
CA LEU A 222 6.86 22.57 21.28
C LEU A 222 8.28 22.79 21.83
N GLN A 223 9.32 22.49 21.06
CA GLN A 223 10.70 22.81 21.40
C GLN A 223 10.89 24.31 21.63
N LEU A 224 10.35 25.14 20.72
CA LEU A 224 10.41 26.60 20.83
C LEU A 224 9.63 27.13 22.06
N SER A 225 8.61 26.40 22.52
CA SER A 225 7.86 26.73 23.74
C SER A 225 8.53 26.28 25.06
N GLY A 226 9.70 25.63 24.99
CA GLY A 226 10.48 25.17 26.15
C GLY A 226 10.32 23.69 26.47
N ASN A 227 9.46 22.94 25.78
CA ASN A 227 9.29 21.50 25.93
C ASN A 227 10.25 20.72 25.01
N ARG A 228 11.55 20.84 25.28
CA ARG A 228 12.60 20.27 24.40
C ARG A 228 12.57 18.73 24.33
N ALA A 229 12.16 18.05 25.40
CA ALA A 229 12.20 16.60 25.50
C ALA A 229 11.46 15.89 24.36
N ILE A 230 10.36 16.47 23.86
CA ILE A 230 9.57 15.92 22.75
C ILE A 230 10.36 15.94 21.44
N TRP A 231 11.15 16.99 21.22
CA TRP A 231 12.00 17.10 20.04
C TRP A 231 13.20 16.15 20.11
N ASP A 232 13.87 16.10 21.26
CA ASP A 232 14.98 15.18 21.51
C ASP A 232 14.51 13.72 21.29
N ARG A 233 13.28 13.38 21.70
CA ARG A 233 12.65 12.08 21.44
C ARG A 233 12.53 11.74 19.95
N ILE A 234 12.16 12.70 19.08
CA ILE A 234 12.12 12.46 17.63
C ILE A 234 13.54 12.30 17.08
N GLU A 235 14.50 13.08 17.54
CA GLU A 235 15.90 12.98 17.12
C GLU A 235 16.54 11.62 17.48
N ASP A 236 16.12 11.02 18.59
CA ASP A 236 16.55 9.68 19.01
C ASP A 236 15.75 8.55 18.36
N SER A 237 14.63 8.88 17.71
CA SER A 237 13.76 7.92 17.04
C SER A 237 14.26 7.58 15.63
N PRO A 238 13.71 6.53 14.98
CA PRO A 238 13.99 6.30 13.57
C PRO A 238 13.63 7.50 12.69
N MET A 239 12.81 8.47 13.13
CA MET A 239 12.41 9.68 12.38
C MET A 239 13.40 10.85 12.46
N SER A 240 14.63 10.58 12.93
CA SER A 240 15.69 11.60 13.04
C SER A 240 16.09 12.25 11.71
N ASP A 241 15.98 11.54 10.60
CA ASP A 241 16.16 12.07 9.24
C ASP A 241 15.15 13.18 8.92
N LEU A 242 13.88 12.99 9.30
CA LEU A 242 12.80 13.96 9.11
C LEU A 242 12.99 15.18 10.01
N ALA A 243 13.33 14.96 11.28
CA ALA A 243 13.63 16.04 12.21
C ALA A 243 14.79 16.91 11.71
N ARG A 244 15.88 16.30 11.24
CA ARG A 244 17.03 17.03 10.68
C ARG A 244 16.67 17.79 9.42
N ALA A 245 15.86 17.23 8.53
CA ALA A 245 15.37 17.93 7.33
C ALA A 245 14.57 19.17 7.72
N TYR A 246 13.66 19.06 8.69
CA TYR A 246 12.89 20.20 9.18
C TYR A 246 13.79 21.27 9.82
N ALA A 247 14.67 20.84 10.73
CA ALA A 247 15.56 21.73 11.47
C ALA A 247 16.51 22.49 10.53
N ARG A 248 17.01 21.85 9.47
CA ARG A 248 17.85 22.53 8.47
C ARG A 248 17.13 23.71 7.84
N GLU A 249 15.94 23.50 7.28
CA GLU A 249 15.17 24.57 6.63
C GLU A 249 14.69 25.63 7.62
N ALA A 250 14.29 25.22 8.82
CA ALA A 250 13.82 26.12 9.86
C ALA A 250 14.95 27.01 10.42
N ASN A 251 16.17 26.49 10.52
CA ASN A 251 17.35 27.23 10.96
C ASN A 251 17.92 28.14 9.88
N GLU A 252 17.79 27.78 8.59
CA GLU A 252 18.21 28.61 7.47
C GLU A 252 17.33 29.87 7.33
N ASP A 253 16.00 29.71 7.42
CA ASP A 253 15.06 30.84 7.47
C ASP A 253 13.81 30.50 8.29
N PHE A 254 13.58 31.20 9.39
CA PHE A 254 12.40 31.00 10.25
C PHE A 254 11.05 31.24 9.53
N ARG A 255 11.03 31.96 8.40
CA ARG A 255 9.81 32.17 7.61
C ARG A 255 9.33 30.89 6.92
N THR A 256 10.21 29.91 6.73
CA THR A 256 9.91 28.60 6.12
C THR A 256 8.84 27.84 6.90
N ILE A 257 8.75 28.04 8.21
CA ILE A 257 7.73 27.45 9.09
C ILE A 257 6.32 27.87 8.67
N ASN A 258 6.14 29.15 8.31
CA ASN A 258 4.83 29.71 7.92
C ASN A 258 4.55 29.57 6.41
N ASN A 259 5.60 29.60 5.59
CA ASN A 259 5.49 29.41 4.15
C ASN A 259 5.29 27.94 3.77
N GLY A 260 5.56 27.00 4.68
CA GLY A 260 5.37 25.57 4.47
C GLY A 260 6.55 24.86 3.83
N THR A 261 7.63 25.57 3.47
CA THR A 261 8.79 24.97 2.82
C THR A 261 9.52 23.97 3.71
N ALA A 262 9.60 24.23 5.02
CA ALA A 262 10.16 23.27 5.99
C ALA A 262 9.30 21.98 6.08
N SER A 263 7.97 22.13 6.05
CA SER A 263 7.04 20.99 6.02
C SER A 263 7.10 20.22 4.69
N ALA A 264 7.34 20.91 3.56
CA ALA A 264 7.56 20.28 2.26
C ALA A 264 8.87 19.49 2.23
N ALA A 265 9.95 20.01 2.82
CA ALA A 265 11.22 19.27 2.92
C ALA A 265 11.10 17.99 3.75
N VAL A 266 10.34 18.02 4.85
CA VAL A 266 10.02 16.80 5.63
C VAL A 266 9.21 15.82 4.81
N PHE A 267 8.23 16.33 4.07
CA PHE A 267 7.39 15.52 3.20
C PHE A 267 8.24 14.79 2.14
N GLU A 268 9.13 15.50 1.45
CA GLU A 268 10.07 14.91 0.48
C GLU A 268 11.02 13.90 1.15
N ALA A 269 11.58 14.23 2.32
CA ALA A 269 12.44 13.33 3.08
C ALA A 269 11.71 12.03 3.48
N TRP A 270 10.42 12.12 3.82
CA TRP A 270 9.60 10.95 4.10
C TRP A 270 9.50 10.02 2.89
N PHE A 271 9.28 10.59 1.70
CA PHE A 271 9.20 9.84 0.44
C PHE A 271 10.52 9.17 0.07
N LEU A 272 11.67 9.71 0.47
CA LEU A 272 12.97 9.11 0.21
C LEU A 272 13.29 7.96 1.18
N SER A 273 12.66 7.96 2.37
CA SER A 273 12.94 6.99 3.43
C SER A 273 12.42 5.57 3.16
N GLU A 274 12.92 4.60 3.95
CA GLU A 274 12.47 3.20 3.91
C GLU A 274 11.02 3.00 4.38
N ARG A 275 10.42 4.01 5.01
CA ARG A 275 9.04 3.96 5.54
C ARG A 275 8.02 3.75 4.43
N CYS A 276 8.28 4.29 3.24
CA CYS A 276 7.44 4.06 2.07
C CYS A 276 7.30 2.56 1.78
N ARG A 277 8.40 1.80 1.85
CA ARG A 277 8.38 0.35 1.58
C ARG A 277 7.48 -0.39 2.56
N GLN A 278 7.54 -0.05 3.84
CA GLN A 278 6.72 -0.67 4.88
C GLN A 278 5.23 -0.33 4.68
N GLN A 279 4.94 0.92 4.32
CA GLN A 279 3.58 1.38 4.12
C GLN A 279 2.94 0.83 2.83
N ASP A 280 3.73 0.70 1.76
CA ASP A 280 3.32 0.02 0.54
C ASP A 280 2.99 -1.44 0.82
N LYS A 281 3.85 -2.15 1.58
CA LYS A 281 3.63 -3.55 1.92
C LYS A 281 2.30 -3.74 2.64
N LYS A 282 2.01 -2.90 3.64
CA LYS A 282 0.74 -2.94 4.38
C LYS A 282 -0.47 -2.74 3.47
N LEU A 283 -0.39 -1.77 2.55
CA LEU A 283 -1.48 -1.50 1.61
C LEU A 283 -1.64 -2.60 0.56
N VAL A 284 -0.55 -3.12 0.00
CA VAL A 284 -0.61 -4.20 -0.99
C VAL A 284 -1.19 -5.47 -0.34
N GLN A 285 -0.85 -5.75 0.91
CA GLN A 285 -1.47 -6.85 1.66
C GLN A 285 -2.97 -6.63 1.87
N SER A 286 -3.40 -5.41 2.19
CA SER A 286 -4.84 -5.12 2.31
C SER A 286 -5.56 -5.18 0.96
N MET A 287 -4.90 -4.78 -0.13
CA MET A 287 -5.41 -4.94 -1.50
C MET A 287 -5.61 -6.41 -1.90
N LEU A 288 -4.69 -7.30 -1.52
CA LEU A 288 -4.81 -8.74 -1.77
C LEU A 288 -5.89 -9.40 -0.91
N ALA A 289 -6.12 -8.88 0.30
CA ALA A 289 -7.11 -9.39 1.23
C ALA A 289 -8.53 -8.88 0.95
N ASP A 290 -8.69 -7.74 0.28
CA ASP A 290 -10.00 -7.18 -0.04
C ASP A 290 -10.64 -7.95 -1.20
N TYR A 291 -11.81 -8.54 -0.91
CA TYR A 291 -12.62 -9.26 -1.89
C TYR A 291 -13.58 -8.33 -2.63
N ASN A 292 -13.84 -7.13 -2.09
CA ASN A 292 -14.70 -6.15 -2.73
C ASN A 292 -13.87 -5.39 -3.76
N GLY A 293 -14.21 -5.52 -5.04
CA GLY A 293 -13.52 -4.82 -6.11
C GLY A 293 -13.44 -3.30 -5.91
N TYR A 294 -12.41 -2.69 -6.49
CA TYR A 294 -12.15 -1.24 -6.45
C TYR A 294 -13.28 -0.43 -7.12
N VAL A 295 -13.65 0.73 -6.54
CA VAL A 295 -14.79 1.55 -7.00
C VAL A 295 -14.45 2.39 -8.23
N PHE A 296 -13.19 2.83 -8.39
CA PHE A 296 -12.78 3.60 -9.57
C PHE A 296 -12.24 2.69 -10.68
N ASN A 297 -13.02 2.57 -11.75
CA ASN A 297 -12.63 1.88 -12.99
C ASN A 297 -11.76 2.72 -13.92
N ASP A 298 -11.80 4.04 -13.79
CA ASP A 298 -11.09 4.95 -14.69
C ASP A 298 -9.85 5.58 -14.03
N ILE A 299 -8.72 5.47 -14.73
CA ILE A 299 -7.41 6.02 -14.34
C ILE A 299 -7.45 7.55 -14.36
N GLN A 300 -8.21 8.17 -15.28
CA GLN A 300 -8.27 9.63 -15.37
C GLN A 300 -9.03 10.24 -14.19
N SER A 301 -10.20 9.66 -13.87
CA SER A 301 -10.99 10.06 -12.70
C SER A 301 -10.19 9.98 -11.39
N SER A 302 -9.42 8.90 -11.21
CA SER A 302 -8.57 8.75 -10.03
C SER A 302 -7.41 9.74 -9.96
N ARG A 303 -6.81 10.13 -11.10
CA ARG A 303 -5.77 11.17 -11.14
C ARG A 303 -6.30 12.56 -10.77
N SER A 304 -7.46 12.95 -11.29
CA SER A 304 -8.08 14.26 -10.97
C SER A 304 -8.41 14.37 -9.49
N LEU A 305 -8.99 13.33 -8.90
CA LEU A 305 -9.25 13.28 -7.45
C LEU A 305 -7.97 13.31 -6.62
N THR A 306 -6.89 12.68 -7.10
CA THR A 306 -5.59 12.71 -6.40
C THR A 306 -5.00 14.12 -6.37
N ALA A 307 -5.17 14.91 -7.44
CA ALA A 307 -4.71 16.31 -7.46
C ALA A 307 -5.48 17.20 -6.45
N GLU A 308 -6.81 17.04 -6.38
CA GLU A 308 -7.63 17.72 -5.37
C GLU A 308 -7.23 17.29 -3.96
N LEU A 309 -6.96 16.00 -3.77
CA LEU A 309 -6.50 15.45 -2.49
C LEU A 309 -5.18 16.07 -2.04
N ILE A 310 -4.19 16.21 -2.92
CA ILE A 310 -2.89 16.81 -2.56
C ILE A 310 -3.09 18.24 -2.07
N SER A 311 -3.96 19.00 -2.73
CA SER A 311 -4.32 20.36 -2.29
C SER A 311 -5.00 20.32 -0.92
N ALA A 312 -5.96 19.43 -0.70
CA ALA A 312 -6.65 19.31 0.58
C ALA A 312 -5.70 18.89 1.72
N LEU A 313 -4.77 17.96 1.47
CA LEU A 313 -3.76 17.51 2.43
C LEU A 313 -2.79 18.64 2.79
N GLY A 314 -2.33 19.43 1.82
CA GLY A 314 -1.40 20.53 2.09
C GLY A 314 -2.03 21.70 2.85
N SER A 315 -3.35 21.70 3.05
CA SER A 315 -4.05 22.74 3.81
C SER A 315 -3.66 22.70 5.30
N MET A 316 -3.37 23.88 5.84
CA MET A 316 -3.00 24.08 7.24
C MET A 316 -3.95 25.10 7.89
N PRO A 317 -4.20 25.02 9.20
CA PRO A 317 -5.02 26.02 9.90
C PRO A 317 -4.49 27.46 9.71
N TYR A 318 -3.19 27.59 9.52
CA TYR A 318 -2.53 28.84 9.23
C TYR A 318 -1.31 28.62 8.33
N GLY A 319 -0.90 29.69 7.65
CA GLY A 319 0.16 29.64 6.65
C GLY A 319 -0.35 29.30 5.26
N LYS A 320 0.58 29.10 4.34
CA LYS A 320 0.26 28.70 2.98
C LYS A 320 0.09 27.19 2.88
N ASN A 321 -0.65 26.77 1.87
CA ASN A 321 -0.72 25.36 1.50
C ASN A 321 0.67 24.88 1.05
N TYR A 322 1.27 23.97 1.82
CA TYR A 322 2.66 23.59 1.63
C TYR A 322 2.87 22.58 0.49
N LEU A 323 1.80 21.94 0.01
CA LEU A 323 1.85 20.99 -1.12
C LEU A 323 1.36 21.59 -2.44
N ALA A 324 0.63 22.72 -2.40
CA ALA A 324 0.01 23.29 -3.60
C ALA A 324 1.00 23.58 -4.74
N ILE A 325 2.21 24.05 -4.42
CA ILE A 325 3.25 24.35 -5.43
C ILE A 325 3.86 23.05 -5.99
N HIS A 326 3.90 21.99 -5.18
CA HIS A 326 4.55 20.72 -5.50
C HIS A 326 3.57 19.68 -6.08
N ALA A 327 2.28 19.97 -6.17
CA ALA A 327 1.25 18.99 -6.59
C ALA A 327 1.54 18.38 -7.97
N ASN A 328 1.93 19.19 -8.96
CA ASN A 328 2.29 18.68 -10.29
C ASN A 328 3.57 17.85 -10.28
N ILE A 329 4.52 18.14 -9.39
CA ILE A 329 5.76 17.38 -9.26
C ILE A 329 5.42 16.02 -8.64
N ILE A 330 4.69 16.01 -7.53
CA ILE A 330 4.26 14.80 -6.81
C ILE A 330 3.51 13.81 -7.72
N MET A 331 2.66 14.32 -8.63
CA MET A 331 1.87 13.49 -9.53
C MET A 331 2.65 12.87 -10.69
N ASN A 332 3.77 13.47 -11.10
CA ASN A 332 4.48 13.10 -12.32
C ASN A 332 5.89 12.55 -12.07
N ASP A 333 6.49 12.86 -10.93
CA ASP A 333 7.85 12.46 -10.61
C ASP A 333 7.88 11.00 -10.12
N PRO A 334 8.73 10.13 -10.73
CA PRO A 334 8.95 8.75 -10.32
C PRO A 334 9.28 8.58 -8.83
N ILE A 335 9.94 9.56 -8.20
CA ILE A 335 10.31 9.51 -6.79
C ILE A 335 9.07 9.30 -5.89
N PHE A 336 7.93 9.89 -6.26
CA PHE A 336 6.69 9.79 -5.50
C PHE A 336 5.79 8.66 -5.98
N THR A 337 5.78 8.41 -7.29
CA THR A 337 4.81 7.53 -7.95
C THR A 337 5.27 6.08 -8.05
N GLU A 338 6.57 5.81 -8.20
CA GLU A 338 7.06 4.44 -8.40
C GLU A 338 7.15 3.63 -7.10
N VAL A 339 6.95 2.32 -7.22
CA VAL A 339 7.20 1.36 -6.14
C VAL A 339 8.62 0.83 -6.29
N ARG A 340 9.52 1.38 -5.47
CA ARG A 340 10.97 1.08 -5.52
C ARG A 340 11.32 -0.35 -5.08
N ASP A 341 10.49 -0.95 -4.22
CA ASP A 341 10.72 -2.31 -3.74
C ASP A 341 10.22 -3.35 -4.75
N ARG A 342 11.13 -4.23 -5.19
CA ARG A 342 10.83 -5.23 -6.22
C ARG A 342 9.71 -6.19 -5.82
N SER A 343 9.67 -6.63 -4.56
CA SER A 343 8.59 -7.50 -4.08
C SER A 343 7.23 -6.81 -4.16
N ASN A 344 7.12 -5.60 -3.59
CA ASN A 344 5.87 -4.83 -3.65
C ASN A 344 5.45 -4.52 -5.10
N ALA A 345 6.40 -4.20 -5.98
CA ALA A 345 6.15 -3.95 -7.39
C ALA A 345 5.60 -5.20 -8.12
N ASN A 346 6.14 -6.39 -7.83
CA ASN A 346 5.65 -7.65 -8.39
C ASN A 346 4.22 -7.95 -7.94
N PHE A 347 3.90 -7.76 -6.65
CA PHE A 347 2.54 -7.97 -6.13
C PHE A 347 1.56 -6.96 -6.72
N LEU A 348 1.96 -5.70 -6.83
CA LEU A 348 1.16 -4.68 -7.50
C LEU A 348 0.91 -5.03 -8.97
N TRP A 349 1.93 -5.51 -9.68
CA TRP A 349 1.76 -6.00 -11.04
C TRP A 349 0.77 -7.15 -11.12
N PHE A 350 0.85 -8.11 -10.19
CA PHE A 350 -0.11 -9.22 -10.11
C PHE A 350 -1.55 -8.72 -9.90
N ILE A 351 -1.77 -7.79 -8.97
CA ILE A 351 -3.09 -7.19 -8.72
C ILE A 351 -3.63 -6.50 -9.99
N LYS A 352 -2.79 -5.74 -10.70
CA LYS A 352 -3.17 -5.09 -11.96
C LYS A 352 -3.48 -6.10 -13.05
N PHE A 353 -2.66 -7.14 -13.16
CA PHE A 353 -2.80 -8.19 -14.16
C PHE A 353 -4.12 -8.95 -13.98
N GLU A 354 -4.39 -9.43 -12.76
CA GLU A 354 -5.65 -10.10 -12.40
C GLU A 354 -6.87 -9.23 -12.74
N ARG A 355 -6.77 -7.91 -12.54
CA ARG A 355 -7.80 -6.97 -12.93
C ARG A 355 -7.98 -6.89 -14.44
N SER A 356 -6.90 -6.64 -15.19
CA SER A 356 -6.98 -6.58 -16.66
C SER A 356 -7.48 -7.90 -17.26
N PHE A 357 -7.16 -9.02 -16.61
CA PHE A 357 -7.66 -10.33 -17.00
C PHE A 357 -9.17 -10.46 -16.77
N LYS A 358 -9.67 -10.06 -15.59
CA LYS A 358 -11.13 -10.05 -15.32
C LYS A 358 -11.91 -9.11 -16.22
N GLU A 359 -11.36 -7.93 -16.52
CA GLU A 359 -12.00 -6.96 -17.43
C GLU A 359 -12.09 -7.52 -18.85
N THR A 360 -11.00 -8.06 -19.39
CA THR A 360 -10.98 -8.68 -20.72
C THR A 360 -11.84 -9.95 -20.79
N GLU A 361 -11.87 -10.77 -19.74
CA GLU A 361 -12.77 -11.93 -19.67
C GLU A 361 -14.25 -11.51 -19.67
N HIS A 362 -14.60 -10.44 -18.94
CA HIS A 362 -15.97 -9.91 -18.93
C HIS A 362 -16.37 -9.34 -20.30
N GLU A 363 -15.47 -8.64 -20.97
CA GLU A 363 -15.67 -8.15 -22.33
C GLU A 363 -15.87 -9.29 -23.33
N LEU A 364 -15.12 -10.39 -23.19
CA LEU A 364 -15.27 -11.58 -24.04
C LEU A 364 -16.58 -12.34 -23.77
N GLN A 365 -17.08 -12.34 -22.53
CA GLN A 365 -18.34 -12.99 -22.16
C GLN A 365 -19.58 -12.16 -22.53
N ASN A 366 -19.46 -10.83 -22.52
CA ASN A 366 -20.57 -9.91 -22.84
C ASN A 366 -20.54 -9.37 -24.28
N GLY A 367 -19.49 -9.68 -25.04
CA GLY A 367 -19.38 -9.32 -26.45
C GLY A 367 -20.48 -9.99 -27.28
N PRO A 368 -21.17 -9.27 -28.18
CA PRO A 368 -22.18 -9.86 -29.03
C PRO A 368 -21.50 -10.81 -30.04
N ASP A 369 -21.93 -12.07 -30.04
CA ASP A 369 -21.61 -13.14 -30.98
C ASP A 369 -20.14 -13.24 -31.43
N LEU A 370 -19.43 -14.23 -30.87
CA LEU A 370 -18.32 -14.93 -31.52
C LEU A 370 -18.82 -15.64 -32.78
N SER A 371 -19.15 -14.86 -33.81
CA SER A 371 -19.19 -15.37 -35.18
C SER A 371 -17.73 -15.61 -35.60
N THR A 372 -17.47 -16.80 -36.11
CA THR A 372 -16.16 -17.40 -36.35
C THR A 372 -15.36 -16.78 -37.52
N HIS A 373 -15.35 -15.46 -37.66
CA HIS A 373 -14.47 -14.76 -38.60
C HIS A 373 -13.96 -13.46 -37.98
N ASP A 374 -12.75 -13.53 -37.42
CA ASP A 374 -11.75 -12.44 -37.25
C ASP A 374 -11.01 -12.48 -35.90
N ILE A 375 -10.34 -13.59 -35.61
CA ILE A 375 -9.41 -13.69 -34.46
C ILE A 375 -8.05 -13.01 -34.78
N ARG A 376 -7.81 -12.53 -36.01
CA ARG A 376 -6.49 -11.98 -36.40
C ARG A 376 -6.29 -10.47 -36.22
N HIS A 377 -7.29 -9.70 -35.81
CA HIS A 377 -7.19 -8.22 -35.86
C HIS A 377 -7.14 -7.46 -34.52
N VAL A 378 -7.33 -8.10 -33.36
CA VAL A 378 -7.45 -7.36 -32.08
C VAL A 378 -6.12 -7.21 -31.31
N VAL A 379 -5.10 -8.02 -31.59
CA VAL A 379 -3.81 -7.97 -30.83
C VAL A 379 -2.86 -6.84 -31.30
N LYS A 380 -3.21 -6.03 -32.30
CA LYS A 380 -2.30 -5.01 -32.88
C LYS A 380 -2.60 -3.55 -32.59
N SER A 381 -3.58 -3.23 -31.75
CA SER A 381 -3.97 -1.83 -31.50
C SER A 381 -3.97 -1.49 -30.02
N GLN A 382 -2.82 -1.65 -29.35
CA GLN A 382 -2.51 -0.90 -28.11
C GLN A 382 -1.00 -0.86 -27.81
N ALA A 383 -0.16 -0.83 -28.84
CA ALA A 383 1.26 -0.52 -28.71
C ALA A 383 1.57 0.77 -29.50
N GLN A 384 1.38 1.92 -28.84
CA GLN A 384 1.95 3.19 -29.26
C GLN A 384 2.49 3.93 -28.04
N ASP A 385 3.75 3.61 -27.70
CA ASP A 385 4.72 4.59 -27.22
C ASP A 385 5.90 4.54 -28.21
N PRO A 386 6.27 5.64 -28.89
CA PRO A 386 7.33 5.64 -29.88
C PRO A 386 8.66 6.04 -29.24
N ALA A 387 9.28 5.12 -28.51
CA ALA A 387 10.72 5.20 -28.20
C ALA A 387 11.24 3.79 -27.89
N HIS A 388 12.16 3.28 -28.70
CA HIS A 388 12.82 1.96 -28.61
C HIS A 388 12.07 0.75 -29.19
N ALA A 389 11.90 0.72 -30.51
CA ALA A 389 11.66 -0.53 -31.24
C ALA A 389 13.00 -1.18 -31.64
N LEU A 390 13.45 -2.17 -30.86
CA LEU A 390 14.38 -3.21 -31.32
C LEU A 390 13.57 -4.27 -32.09
N GLN A 391 14.01 -4.61 -33.29
CA GLN A 391 13.34 -5.55 -34.20
C GLN A 391 13.27 -6.97 -33.61
N PRO A 392 12.09 -7.63 -33.55
CA PRO A 392 12.03 -9.06 -33.30
C PRO A 392 12.31 -9.84 -34.59
N SER A 393 13.40 -10.59 -34.61
CA SER A 393 13.71 -11.62 -35.61
C SER A 393 13.28 -12.97 -35.07
N ALA A 394 12.08 -13.41 -35.44
CA ALA A 394 11.68 -14.82 -35.33
C ALA A 394 10.51 -15.08 -36.29
N GLU A 395 10.81 -15.76 -37.39
CA GLU A 395 9.86 -16.24 -38.38
C GLU A 395 9.31 -17.60 -37.90
N ILE A 396 8.02 -17.66 -37.59
CA ILE A 396 7.34 -18.91 -37.22
C ILE A 396 7.13 -19.72 -38.50
N VAL A 397 7.86 -20.83 -38.63
CA VAL A 397 7.71 -21.81 -39.71
C VAL A 397 6.48 -22.67 -39.40
N GLU A 398 5.39 -22.49 -40.15
CA GLU A 398 4.25 -23.41 -40.14
C GLU A 398 4.61 -24.69 -40.91
N LEU A 399 4.84 -25.79 -40.20
CA LEU A 399 4.93 -27.13 -40.75
C LEU A 399 3.51 -27.72 -40.85
N PHE A 400 3.19 -28.28 -42.02
CA PHE A 400 1.96 -29.00 -42.40
C PHE A 400 0.77 -28.15 -42.89
N GLY A 401 0.88 -27.66 -44.13
CA GLY A 401 -0.28 -27.24 -44.92
C GLY A 401 -1.00 -28.44 -45.55
N THR A 402 -2.19 -28.77 -45.05
CA THR A 402 -3.14 -29.69 -45.69
C THR A 402 -3.65 -29.09 -46.99
N GLN A 403 -3.31 -29.70 -48.12
CA GLN A 403 -3.83 -29.39 -49.44
C GLN A 403 -5.35 -29.65 -49.49
N LYS A 404 -6.14 -28.61 -49.77
CA LYS A 404 -7.47 -28.76 -50.36
C LYS A 404 -7.35 -28.53 -51.86
N THR A 405 -7.64 -29.59 -52.60
CA THR A 405 -7.89 -29.64 -54.04
C THR A 405 -9.19 -28.93 -54.35
N ASP A 406 -9.18 -28.02 -55.32
CA ASP A 406 -10.37 -27.63 -56.07
C ASP A 406 -10.04 -27.60 -57.58
N PRO A 407 -11.03 -27.88 -58.45
CA PRO A 407 -10.81 -28.33 -59.82
C PRO A 407 -10.67 -27.18 -60.84
N GLU A 408 -10.10 -27.56 -61.98
CA GLU A 408 -9.80 -26.78 -63.17
C GLU A 408 -11.03 -26.09 -63.80
N THR A 409 -10.81 -24.90 -64.37
CA THR A 409 -11.31 -24.60 -65.72
C THR A 409 -10.39 -23.59 -66.42
N GLU A 410 -9.94 -24.03 -67.60
CA GLU A 410 -9.24 -23.41 -68.73
C GLU A 410 -9.83 -22.03 -69.16
N GLU A 411 -9.23 -21.13 -69.96
CA GLU A 411 -8.10 -21.18 -70.89
C GLU A 411 -7.72 -19.76 -71.38
N ASN A 412 -6.63 -19.70 -72.15
CA ASN A 412 -6.11 -18.66 -73.05
C ASN A 412 -5.31 -17.50 -72.46
N SER A 413 -4.20 -17.07 -73.03
CA SER A 413 -3.16 -17.63 -73.93
C SER A 413 -2.19 -16.46 -74.17
N GLY A 414 -0.87 -16.65 -74.11
CA GLY A 414 0.03 -15.55 -74.48
C GLY A 414 1.49 -15.72 -74.12
N LYS A 415 2.16 -16.70 -74.73
CA LYS A 415 3.61 -16.93 -74.70
C LYS A 415 4.40 -15.66 -75.08
N GLN A 416 5.48 -15.35 -74.35
CA GLN A 416 6.83 -15.40 -74.94
C GLN A 416 7.94 -15.32 -73.88
N SER A 417 8.89 -16.25 -74.06
CA SER A 417 10.07 -16.52 -73.26
C SER A 417 11.28 -15.76 -73.82
N ARG A 418 12.18 -15.28 -72.94
CA ARG A 418 13.66 -15.22 -73.08
C ARG A 418 14.25 -14.56 -71.82
N ARG A 419 14.82 -15.31 -70.86
CA ARG A 419 16.20 -15.83 -70.76
C ARG A 419 17.30 -14.75 -70.61
N PHE A 420 17.96 -14.81 -69.43
CA PHE A 420 19.40 -14.56 -69.12
C PHE A 420 19.96 -13.13 -69.38
N ALA A 421 20.88 -12.53 -68.62
CA ALA A 421 21.77 -12.95 -67.54
C ALA A 421 22.34 -11.72 -66.79
N ASN A 422 22.96 -12.00 -65.65
CA ASN A 422 23.85 -11.16 -64.85
C ASN A 422 25.08 -10.60 -65.60
N ALA A 423 25.55 -9.41 -65.21
CA ALA A 423 26.96 -8.99 -65.05
C ALA A 423 26.96 -7.50 -64.62
N ARG A 424 27.27 -7.12 -63.37
CA ARG A 424 28.59 -6.85 -62.74
C ARG A 424 29.64 -6.10 -63.59
N HIS A 425 30.36 -5.25 -62.86
CA HIS A 425 31.60 -4.49 -63.17
C HIS A 425 31.42 -3.14 -63.87
N ASP A 426 32.20 -2.11 -63.59
CA ASP A 426 33.16 -1.75 -62.53
C ASP A 426 33.57 -0.29 -62.82
N ARG A 427 34.14 0.40 -61.82
CA ARG A 427 35.15 1.49 -61.93
C ARG A 427 34.82 2.89 -62.51
N LYS A 428 34.89 3.84 -61.55
CA LYS A 428 35.90 4.92 -61.36
C LYS A 428 36.06 6.09 -62.38
N ARG A 429 35.98 7.28 -61.76
CA ARG A 429 36.85 8.50 -61.82
C ARG A 429 36.48 9.65 -62.77
N HIS A 430 36.35 10.85 -62.13
CA HIS A 430 36.85 12.21 -62.47
C HIS A 430 36.70 12.72 -63.92
N GLN A 431 36.26 13.94 -64.25
CA GLN A 431 36.27 15.33 -63.74
C GLN A 431 35.06 16.03 -64.42
N ASP A 432 34.38 17.03 -63.86
CA ASP A 432 34.65 18.46 -64.11
C ASP A 432 33.67 19.38 -63.32
N ARG A 433 34.13 20.59 -63.02
CA ARG A 433 33.50 21.70 -62.25
C ARG A 433 32.42 22.48 -63.04
N PRO A 434 31.89 23.64 -62.59
CA PRO A 434 31.38 24.07 -61.27
C PRO A 434 29.98 24.77 -61.35
N GLY A 435 29.27 24.88 -60.23
CA GLY A 435 28.12 25.78 -60.08
C GLY A 435 28.06 26.33 -58.66
N LYS A 436 28.44 27.60 -58.50
CA LYS A 436 28.33 28.38 -57.26
C LYS A 436 26.86 28.62 -56.93
N ASN A 437 26.50 28.58 -55.65
CA ASN A 437 25.71 29.62 -54.98
C ASN A 437 25.75 29.38 -53.46
N VAL A 438 26.50 30.23 -52.77
CA VAL A 438 26.44 30.50 -51.33
C VAL A 438 25.91 31.94 -51.20
N ILE A 439 25.52 32.33 -49.98
CA ILE A 439 25.42 33.69 -49.39
C ILE A 439 23.96 34.16 -49.21
N HIS A 440 23.43 34.64 -48.07
CA HIS A 440 23.93 35.01 -46.72
C HIS A 440 22.79 34.96 -45.67
N LEU A 441 23.18 34.82 -44.39
CA LEU A 441 22.40 35.18 -43.18
C LEU A 441 22.38 36.71 -42.95
N ARG A 442 21.33 37.23 -42.29
CA ARG A 442 21.40 38.48 -41.51
C ARG A 442 20.59 38.36 -40.21
N PHE A 443 21.27 38.60 -39.09
CA PHE A 443 20.70 38.92 -37.78
C PHE A 443 20.32 40.40 -37.72
N GLY A 444 19.31 40.73 -36.91
CA GLY A 444 18.97 42.10 -36.51
C GLY A 444 18.30 42.09 -35.14
N LEU A 445 19.03 42.59 -34.14
CA LEU A 445 18.56 43.19 -32.88
C LEU A 445 18.33 44.69 -33.12
N GLU A 446 17.54 45.31 -32.21
CA GLU A 446 17.24 46.75 -31.95
C GLU A 446 15.71 46.85 -31.76
N ASP A 447 15.11 47.41 -30.71
CA ASP A 447 15.54 48.16 -29.52
C ASP A 447 14.53 47.90 -28.37
#